data_AF-C3XAM2-F1
#
_entry.id   AF-C3XAM2-F1
#
_cell.length_a   1.000
_cell.length_b   1.000
_cell.length_c   1.000
_cell.angle_alpha   90.00
_cell.angle_beta   90.00
_cell.angle_gamma   90.00
#
_symmetry.space_group_name_H-M   'P 1'
#
loop_
_entity.id
_entity.type
_entity.pdbx_description
1 polymer ?
#
loop_
_entity_poly.entity_id
_entity_poly.type
_entity_poly.pdbx_seq_one_letter_code
_entity_poly.pdbx_strand_id
1 'polypeptide(L)'
;MASQSKSRAGSKSGMSAGSKSSSSRSTPAKRGFAAMSPEKQRQIASMGGKAAHEKGTAHEFTSEEARAAGRKGGAAVSKNRAHMAAIGRKGGASSSRSSAPRSATSARS
;
A
#
# COMPACT_ATOMS: atom_id res chain seq x y z
N MET A 1 25.84 -51.09 24.88
CA MET A 1 25.59 -49.87 25.68
C MET A 1 24.81 -48.93 24.78
N ALA A 2 23.49 -48.81 24.98
CA ALA A 2 22.85 -47.69 25.72
C ALA A 2 23.02 -46.35 24.96
N SER A 3 22.05 -45.47 24.78
CA SER A 3 20.66 -45.34 25.23
C SER A 3 20.20 -43.97 24.68
N GLN A 4 19.00 -43.92 24.12
CA GLN A 4 17.98 -42.84 24.23
C GLN A 4 18.35 -41.35 24.07
N SER A 5 17.41 -40.62 23.44
CA SER A 5 16.73 -39.39 23.94
C SER A 5 16.57 -38.33 22.83
N LYS A 6 15.39 -38.21 22.20
CA LYS A 6 14.30 -37.21 22.46
C LYS A 6 14.70 -35.78 21.99
N SER A 7 13.89 -34.95 21.34
CA SER A 7 12.42 -34.82 21.29
C SER A 7 11.99 -33.61 20.43
N ARG A 8 10.66 -33.53 20.18
CA ARG A 8 9.80 -32.37 19.84
C ARG A 8 9.53 -32.14 18.34
N ALA A 9 8.41 -32.64 17.80
CA ALA A 9 7.02 -32.19 17.97
C ALA A 9 6.64 -31.08 16.96
N GLY A 10 5.64 -31.37 16.13
CA GLY A 10 5.07 -30.42 15.18
C GLY A 10 4.16 -31.06 14.15
N SER A 11 3.25 -31.93 14.58
CA SER A 11 2.21 -32.56 13.77
C SER A 11 1.34 -31.49 13.08
N LYS A 12 1.41 -31.36 11.76
CA LYS A 12 0.33 -30.71 10.98
C LYS A 12 -0.73 -31.77 10.68
N SER A 13 -1.54 -32.07 11.69
CA SER A 13 -2.81 -32.77 11.55
C SER A 13 -3.78 -31.90 10.74
N GLY A 14 -4.47 -32.54 9.80
CA GLY A 14 -5.33 -31.88 8.82
C GLY A 14 -6.56 -31.18 9.41
N MET A 15 -7.11 -30.28 8.62
CA MET A 15 -8.53 -29.92 8.69
C MET A 15 -9.22 -30.41 7.43
N SER A 16 -9.84 -31.57 7.64
CA SER A 16 -10.88 -32.22 6.86
C SER A 16 -11.86 -31.19 6.26
N ALA A 17 -12.00 -31.25 4.94
CA ALA A 17 -13.16 -30.75 4.23
C ALA A 17 -14.36 -31.62 4.62
N GLY A 18 -15.03 -31.25 5.70
CA GLY A 18 -16.13 -32.00 6.29
C GLY A 18 -17.35 -31.13 6.55
N SER A 19 -18.42 -31.48 5.83
CA SER A 19 -19.81 -31.43 6.25
C SER A 19 -20.57 -30.10 6.20
N LYS A 20 -21.56 -30.10 5.30
CA LYS A 20 -22.77 -29.27 5.37
C LYS A 20 -23.52 -29.61 6.67
N SER A 21 -23.82 -28.61 7.50
CA SER A 21 -25.02 -28.63 8.34
C SER A 21 -25.40 -27.23 8.83
N SER A 22 -26.65 -26.91 8.56
CA SER A 22 -27.47 -25.82 9.05
C SER A 22 -27.32 -25.53 10.55
N SER A 23 -26.94 -24.29 10.87
CA SER A 23 -27.45 -23.60 12.05
C SER A 23 -27.44 -22.10 11.73
N SER A 24 -28.62 -21.50 11.82
CA SER A 24 -28.92 -20.08 11.66
C SER A 24 -28.14 -19.21 12.67
N ARG A 25 -26.83 -19.07 12.47
CA ARG A 25 -26.06 -18.00 13.10
C ARG A 25 -26.23 -16.78 12.22
N SER A 26 -27.18 -15.93 12.58
CA SER A 26 -27.38 -14.61 12.00
C SER A 26 -26.04 -13.87 11.99
N THR A 27 -25.35 -13.90 10.85
CA THR A 27 -24.21 -13.02 10.66
C THR A 27 -24.75 -11.61 10.85
N PRO A 28 -24.15 -10.80 11.75
CA PRO A 28 -24.63 -9.44 11.95
C PRO A 28 -24.58 -8.76 10.59
N ALA A 29 -25.75 -8.38 10.08
CA ALA A 29 -25.85 -7.68 8.80
C ALA A 29 -24.87 -6.50 8.83
N LYS A 30 -24.12 -6.30 7.74
CA LYS A 30 -23.21 -5.16 7.62
C LYS A 30 -24.03 -3.90 7.89
N ARG A 31 -23.63 -3.11 8.88
CA ARG A 31 -24.29 -1.87 9.33
C ARG A 31 -23.31 -0.71 9.23
N GLY A 32 -23.84 0.50 9.13
CA GLY A 32 -23.03 1.72 9.07
C GLY A 32 -22.11 1.77 7.85
N PHE A 33 -20.85 2.17 8.04
CA PHE A 33 -19.88 2.36 6.96
C PHE A 33 -19.68 1.11 6.10
N ALA A 34 -19.65 -0.07 6.75
CA ALA A 34 -19.47 -1.36 6.07
C ALA A 34 -20.68 -1.80 5.22
N ALA A 35 -21.85 -1.19 5.43
CA ALA A 35 -23.06 -1.44 4.64
C ALA A 35 -23.13 -0.57 3.38
N MET A 36 -22.36 0.52 3.31
CA MET A 36 -22.38 1.47 2.20
C MET A 36 -21.62 0.95 0.98
N SER A 37 -21.90 1.52 -0.20
CA SER A 37 -21.14 1.23 -1.42
C SER A 37 -19.67 1.67 -1.27
N PRO A 38 -18.71 0.99 -1.93
CA PRO A 38 -17.29 1.35 -1.88
C PRO A 38 -17.00 2.78 -2.32
N GLU A 39 -17.79 3.30 -3.26
CA GLU A 39 -17.67 4.68 -3.73
C GLU A 39 -18.06 5.69 -2.65
N LYS A 40 -19.17 5.44 -1.95
CA LYS A 40 -19.62 6.28 -0.85
C LYS A 40 -18.63 6.23 0.32
N GLN A 41 -18.07 5.06 0.61
CA GLN A 41 -17.00 4.93 1.60
C GLN A 41 -15.76 5.74 1.23
N ARG A 42 -15.30 5.68 -0.03
CA ARG A 42 -14.17 6.50 -0.51
C ARG A 42 -14.45 7.98 -0.41
N GLN A 43 -15.65 8.42 -0.77
CA GLN A 43 -16.05 9.82 -0.66
C GLN A 43 -16.04 10.29 0.78
N ILE A 44 -16.64 9.54 1.71
CA ILE A 44 -16.66 9.91 3.13
C ILE A 44 -15.26 9.87 3.73
N ALA A 45 -14.43 8.88 3.38
CA ALA A 45 -13.03 8.82 3.83
C ALA A 45 -12.23 10.02 3.32
N SER A 46 -12.40 10.38 2.04
CA SER A 46 -11.78 11.56 1.43
C SER A 46 -12.23 12.85 2.11
N MET A 47 -13.53 13.00 2.37
CA MET A 47 -14.09 14.14 3.10
C MET A 47 -13.60 14.21 4.54
N GLY A 48 -13.51 13.08 5.24
CA GLY A 48 -13.02 13.02 6.63
C GLY A 48 -11.56 13.44 6.76
N GLY A 49 -10.71 13.02 5.82
CA GLY A 49 -9.31 13.47 5.77
C GLY A 49 -9.19 14.97 5.52
N LYS A 50 -9.93 15.52 4.55
CA LYS A 50 -9.94 16.96 4.25
C LYS A 50 -10.48 17.77 5.42
N ALA A 51 -11.60 17.35 6.01
CA ALA A 51 -12.21 18.04 7.13
C ALA A 51 -11.31 18.06 8.38
N ALA A 52 -10.48 17.03 8.61
CA ALA A 52 -9.55 17.02 9.75
C ALA A 52 -8.44 18.07 9.62
N HIS A 53 -7.97 18.32 8.39
CA HIS A 53 -7.04 19.40 8.06
C HIS A 53 -7.74 20.77 8.13
N GLU A 54 -8.89 20.93 7.48
CA GLU A 54 -9.66 22.18 7.49
C GLU A 54 -10.05 22.63 8.90
N LYS A 55 -10.37 21.69 9.80
CA LYS A 55 -10.75 21.98 11.19
C LYS A 55 -9.55 22.21 12.13
N GLY A 56 -8.31 22.09 11.66
CA GLY A 56 -7.10 22.32 12.47
C GLY A 56 -6.92 21.30 13.61
N THR A 57 -7.65 20.20 13.60
CA THR A 57 -7.45 19.09 14.56
C THR A 57 -6.25 18.22 14.18
N ALA A 58 -5.85 18.28 12.90
CA ALA A 58 -4.65 17.63 12.41
C ALA A 58 -3.45 18.58 12.50
N HIS A 59 -2.24 18.02 12.60
CA HIS A 59 -1.02 18.79 12.47
C HIS A 59 -0.95 19.35 11.04
N GLU A 60 -0.89 20.67 10.93
CA GLU A 60 -0.63 21.33 9.66
C GLU A 60 0.82 21.04 9.30
N PHE A 61 1.04 20.37 8.17
CA PHE A 61 2.39 20.13 7.68
C PHE A 61 2.91 21.43 7.09
N THR A 62 3.84 22.06 7.80
CA THR A 62 4.60 23.16 7.20
C THR A 62 5.42 22.62 6.03
N SER A 63 5.66 23.46 5.02
CA SER A 63 6.53 23.09 3.88
C SER A 63 7.91 22.62 4.33
N GLU A 64 8.41 23.14 5.45
CA GLU A 64 9.69 22.75 6.03
C GLU A 64 9.64 21.34 6.64
N GLU A 65 8.60 21.01 7.41
CA GLU A 65 8.40 19.68 7.98
C GLU A 65 8.15 18.62 6.90
N ALA A 66 7.35 18.94 5.88
CA ALA A 66 7.16 18.06 4.74
C ALA A 66 8.51 17.73 4.06
N ARG A 67 9.37 18.74 3.91
CA ARG A 67 10.72 18.56 3.37
C ARG A 67 11.63 17.76 4.30
N ALA A 68 11.55 17.97 5.61
CA ALA A 68 12.31 17.19 6.59
C ALA A 68 11.89 15.71 6.61
N ALA A 69 10.59 15.45 6.62
CA ALA A 69 10.02 14.11 6.52
C ALA A 69 10.40 13.43 5.20
N GLY A 70 10.30 14.15 4.07
CA GLY A 70 10.74 13.65 2.76
C GLY A 70 12.24 13.32 2.74
N ARG A 71 13.09 14.18 3.30
CA ARG A 71 14.53 13.91 3.45
C ARG A 71 14.79 12.67 4.30
N LYS A 72 14.12 12.53 5.44
CA LYS A 72 14.26 11.37 6.35
C LYS A 72 13.82 10.07 5.67
N GLY A 73 12.68 10.07 5.00
CA GLY A 73 12.17 8.92 4.25
C GLY A 73 13.10 8.56 3.08
N GLY A 74 13.53 9.56 2.31
CA GLY A 74 14.49 9.37 1.22
C GLY A 74 15.81 8.78 1.69
N ALA A 75 16.37 9.25 2.81
CA ALA A 75 17.59 8.73 3.40
C ALA A 75 17.46 7.29 3.92
N ALA A 76 16.26 6.88 4.37
CA ALA A 76 16.01 5.50 4.78
C ALA A 76 15.96 4.56 3.56
N VAL A 77 15.30 4.98 2.50
CA VAL A 77 15.07 4.19 1.28
C VAL A 77 16.31 4.15 0.38
N SER A 78 17.14 5.19 0.38
CA SER A 78 18.34 5.31 -0.46
C SER A 78 19.45 4.31 -0.12
N LYS A 79 19.39 3.65 1.05
CA LYS A 79 20.37 2.64 1.48
C LYS A 79 20.44 1.45 0.52
N ASN A 80 19.35 1.11 -0.16
CA ASN A 80 19.34 0.01 -1.13
C ASN A 80 19.59 0.53 -2.57
N ARG A 81 20.88 0.65 -2.92
CA ARG A 81 21.32 1.15 -4.23
C ARG A 81 20.80 0.31 -5.40
N ALA A 82 20.77 -1.01 -5.29
CA ALA A 82 20.30 -1.89 -6.36
C ALA A 82 18.81 -1.68 -6.66
N HIS A 83 18.00 -1.56 -5.62
CA HIS A 83 16.57 -1.24 -5.74
C HIS A 83 16.35 0.17 -6.33
N MET A 84 17.10 1.17 -5.86
CA MET A 84 17.00 2.53 -6.40
C MET A 84 17.38 2.60 -7.88
N ALA A 85 18.44 1.89 -8.29
CA ALA A 85 18.84 1.81 -9.68
C ALA A 85 17.75 1.16 -10.56
N ALA A 86 17.08 0.12 -10.06
CA ALA A 86 15.97 -0.51 -10.78
C ALA A 86 14.76 0.43 -10.95
N ILE A 87 14.39 1.17 -9.90
CA ILE A 87 13.34 2.20 -9.96
C ILE A 87 13.72 3.30 -10.95
N GLY A 88 14.95 3.82 -10.85
CA GLY A 88 15.45 4.89 -11.72
C GLY A 88 15.47 4.49 -13.19
N ARG A 89 15.92 3.26 -13.51
CA ARG A 89 15.87 2.73 -14.88
C ARG A 89 14.43 2.63 -15.40
N LYS A 90 13.50 2.14 -14.57
CA LYS A 90 12.08 2.05 -14.95
C LYS A 90 11.48 3.43 -15.20
N GLY A 91 11.74 4.39 -14.31
CA GLY A 91 11.27 5.78 -14.45
C GLY A 91 11.85 6.48 -15.68
N GLY A 92 13.16 6.35 -15.90
CA GLY A 92 13.86 6.91 -17.07
C GLY A 92 13.34 6.34 -18.38
N ALA A 93 13.13 5.01 -18.44
CA ALA A 93 12.58 4.36 -19.63
C ALA A 93 11.10 4.74 -19.89
N SER A 94 10.32 5.07 -18.87
CA SER A 94 8.96 5.60 -19.04
C SER A 94 8.98 7.04 -19.53
N SER A 95 9.85 7.89 -18.97
CA SER A 95 9.99 9.29 -19.39
C SER A 95 10.52 9.42 -20.82
N SER A 96 11.49 8.59 -21.22
CA SER A 96 12.05 8.64 -22.58
C SER A 96 11.06 8.21 -23.66
N ARG A 97 10.08 7.36 -23.31
CA ARG A 97 8.99 6.97 -24.21
C ARG A 97 7.92 8.06 -24.37
N SER A 98 7.74 8.90 -23.34
CA SER A 98 6.87 10.07 -23.40
C SER A 98 7.54 11.28 -24.05
N SER A 99 8.87 11.33 -24.03
CA SER A 99 9.69 12.34 -24.71
C SER A 99 10.09 11.86 -26.11
N ALA A 100 9.13 11.59 -26.99
CA ALA A 100 9.41 11.49 -28.42
C ALA A 100 10.02 12.82 -28.92
N PRO A 101 11.03 12.80 -29.80
CA PRO A 101 11.67 14.03 -30.25
C PRO A 101 10.63 14.90 -30.97
N ARG A 102 10.42 16.12 -30.46
CA ARG A 102 9.78 17.19 -31.25
C ARG A 102 10.79 17.66 -32.30
N SER A 103 11.01 16.83 -33.33
CA SER A 103 11.75 17.13 -34.56
C SER A 103 10.81 16.81 -35.73
N ALA A 104 10.60 17.61 -36.76
CA ALA A 104 11.20 18.86 -37.18
C ALA A 104 10.23 19.47 -38.20
N THR A 105 9.77 20.70 -38.00
CA THR A 105 9.11 21.51 -39.03
C THR A 105 9.62 22.93 -38.90
N SER A 106 10.76 23.18 -39.54
CA SER A 106 11.13 24.52 -40.00
C SER A 106 11.77 24.37 -41.38
N ALA A 107 10.91 24.02 -42.35
CA ALA A 107 11.15 24.36 -43.74
C ALA A 107 11.02 25.87 -43.88
N ARG A 108 12.14 26.60 -43.97
CA ARG A 108 12.16 27.98 -44.46
C ARG A 108 13.56 28.44 -44.88
N SER A 109 13.85 28.30 -46.17
CA SER A 109 14.52 29.30 -47.03
C SER A 109 14.51 28.78 -48.45
#